data_AF-A0A8B8HG67-F1
#
_entry.id   AF-A0A8B8HG67-F1
#
_cell.length_a   1.000
_cell.length_b   1.000
_cell.length_c   1.000
_cell.angle_alpha   90.00
_cell.angle_beta   90.00
_cell.angle_gamma   90.00
#
_symmetry.space_group_name_H-M   'P 1'
#
loop_
_entity.id
_entity.type
_entity.pdbx_description
1 polymer ?
#
loop_
_entity_poly.entity_id
_entity_poly.type
_entity_poly.pdbx_seq_one_letter_code
_entity_poly.pdbx_strand_id
1 'polypeptide(L)'
;MVPKATLHAKKKKEVIEKPIAKTKKMKKKNYQSFSIYIFKLLRSVIKENFGISRHSMLIMNNFVNDMLEKIASEAGRLASHSKKTTLGSREIQSAIKLLIPGELAKHADIEAMKAITMYHNSQERDSKLH
;
A
#
# COMPACT_ATOMS: atom_id res chain seq x y z
N MET A 1 -28.14 70.96 -20.09
CA MET A 1 -27.76 69.53 -20.06
C MET A 1 -26.40 69.37 -20.75
N VAL A 2 -25.59 68.41 -20.27
CA VAL A 2 -24.15 68.07 -20.56
C VAL A 2 -23.07 68.99 -19.93
N PRO A 3 -21.84 68.51 -19.60
CA PRO A 3 -21.50 67.63 -18.45
C PRO A 3 -20.13 67.97 -17.76
N LYS A 4 -19.68 67.08 -16.84
CA LYS A 4 -18.28 66.62 -16.54
C LYS A 4 -17.62 66.89 -15.16
N ALA A 5 -17.41 65.77 -14.43
CA ALA A 5 -16.14 65.23 -13.88
C ALA A 5 -15.33 66.07 -12.86
N THR A 6 -15.33 65.79 -11.54
CA THR A 6 -14.63 64.76 -10.71
C THR A 6 -13.34 65.24 -10.00
N LEU A 7 -13.05 64.60 -8.84
CA LEU A 7 -11.76 64.44 -8.12
C LEU A 7 -11.42 65.55 -7.08
N HIS A 8 -10.94 65.33 -5.85
CA HIS A 8 -10.63 64.16 -5.01
C HIS A 8 -10.31 64.64 -3.57
N ALA A 9 -10.92 64.06 -2.54
CA ALA A 9 -10.43 64.14 -1.16
C ALA A 9 -9.84 62.78 -0.74
N LYS A 10 -8.55 62.80 -0.38
CA LYS A 10 -7.73 61.67 0.06
C LYS A 10 -8.33 60.98 1.29
N LYS A 11 -8.39 59.64 1.28
CA LYS A 11 -8.29 58.83 2.50
C LYS A 11 -7.43 57.60 2.26
N LYS A 12 -6.30 57.54 2.98
CA LYS A 12 -5.34 56.43 3.04
C LYS A 12 -6.08 55.13 3.38
N LYS A 13 -5.88 54.07 2.60
CA LYS A 13 -6.17 52.70 2.99
C LYS A 13 -4.88 52.08 3.50
N GLU A 14 -4.85 51.76 4.79
CA GLU A 14 -3.84 50.88 5.37
C GLU A 14 -3.93 49.50 4.71
N VAL A 15 -2.79 49.00 4.24
CA VAL A 15 -2.65 47.64 3.76
C VAL A 15 -2.48 46.75 4.98
N ILE A 16 -3.53 46.03 5.37
CA ILE A 16 -3.43 44.96 6.36
C ILE A 16 -2.83 43.76 5.64
N GLU A 17 -1.51 43.63 5.68
CA GLU A 17 -0.82 42.40 5.29
C GLU A 17 -1.17 41.30 6.30
N LYS A 18 -2.14 40.45 5.94
CA LYS A 18 -2.36 39.19 6.66
C LYS A 18 -1.10 38.32 6.45
N PRO A 19 -0.45 37.82 7.50
CA PRO A 19 0.66 36.91 7.32
C PRO A 19 0.08 35.62 6.72
N ILE A 20 0.44 35.32 5.47
CA ILE A 20 0.23 34.02 4.87
C ILE A 20 1.15 33.08 5.65
N ALA A 21 0.64 32.53 6.76
CA ALA A 21 1.27 31.44 7.46
C ALA A 21 1.45 30.33 6.43
N LYS A 22 2.69 30.19 5.92
CA LYS A 22 3.10 29.06 5.10
C LYS A 22 2.91 27.83 5.98
N THR A 23 1.73 27.22 5.92
CA THR A 23 1.50 25.89 6.45
C THR A 23 2.54 25.02 5.80
N LYS A 24 3.59 24.66 6.56
CA LYS A 24 4.58 23.65 6.17
C LYS A 24 3.76 22.49 5.64
N LYS A 25 3.79 22.24 4.32
CA LYS A 25 3.20 21.03 3.75
C LYS A 25 3.85 19.88 4.52
N MET A 26 3.10 19.29 5.46
CA MET A 26 3.54 18.11 6.18
C MET A 26 3.94 17.13 5.09
N LYS A 27 5.23 16.77 5.06
CA LYS A 27 5.71 15.72 4.16
C LYS A 27 4.78 14.54 4.42
N LYS A 28 3.99 14.16 3.42
CA LYS A 28 3.14 12.97 3.52
C LYS A 28 4.09 11.86 3.97
N LYS A 29 3.83 11.26 5.14
CA LYS A 29 4.53 10.03 5.54
C LYS A 29 4.49 9.12 4.32
N ASN A 30 5.62 8.52 3.94
CA ASN A 30 5.67 7.52 2.88
C ASN A 30 4.75 6.38 3.30
N TYR A 31 3.47 6.49 2.96
CA TYR A 31 2.47 5.48 3.20
C TYR A 31 2.71 4.43 2.13
N GLN A 32 3.49 3.42 2.49
CA GLN A 32 3.66 2.24 1.68
C GLN A 32 2.28 1.58 1.58
N SER A 33 1.63 1.76 0.44
CA SER A 33 0.31 1.22 0.16
C SER A 33 0.41 0.14 -0.90
N PHE A 34 -0.41 -0.90 -0.73
CA PHE A 34 -0.55 -1.96 -1.71
C PHE A 34 -1.41 -1.56 -2.92
N SER A 35 -1.88 -0.30 -3.00
CA SER A 35 -2.85 0.15 -4.01
C SER A 35 -2.44 -0.16 -5.46
N ILE A 36 -1.16 0.03 -5.81
CA ILE A 36 -0.66 -0.25 -7.16
C ILE A 36 -0.73 -1.75 -7.46
N TYR A 37 -0.36 -2.59 -6.50
CA TYR A 37 -0.37 -4.05 -6.66
C TYR A 37 -1.79 -4.60 -6.71
N ILE A 38 -2.68 -4.10 -5.85
CA ILE A 38 -4.11 -4.45 -5.87
C ILE A 38 -4.72 -4.09 -7.22
N PHE A 39 -4.39 -2.92 -7.79
CA PHE A 39 -4.87 -2.54 -9.11
C PHE A 39 -4.32 -3.43 -10.23
N LYS A 40 -3.04 -3.79 -10.19
CA LYS A 40 -2.43 -4.73 -11.15
C LYS A 40 -3.09 -6.11 -11.07
N LEU A 41 -3.34 -6.61 -9.86
CA LEU A 41 -4.02 -7.89 -9.65
C LEU A 41 -5.46 -7.84 -10.18
N LEU A 42 -6.20 -6.76 -9.90
CA LEU A 42 -7.56 -6.57 -10.40
C LEU A 42 -7.62 -6.69 -11.93
N ARG A 43 -6.69 -6.02 -12.63
CA ARG A 43 -6.58 -6.06 -14.09
C ARG A 43 -6.14 -7.42 -14.62
N SER A 44 -5.35 -8.18 -13.85
CA SER A 44 -4.90 -9.51 -14.26
C SER A 44 -6.01 -10.55 -14.17
N VAL A 45 -6.95 -10.41 -13.22
CA VAL A 45 -8.03 -11.38 -12.97
C VAL A 45 -9.28 -11.03 -13.77
N ILE A 46 -9.64 -9.74 -13.83
CA ILE A 46 -10.84 -9.28 -14.52
C ILE A 46 -10.45 -8.78 -15.91
N LYS A 47 -10.85 -9.55 -16.94
CA LYS A 47 -10.59 -9.23 -18.36
C LYS A 47 -11.36 -8.00 -18.87
N GLU A 48 -12.40 -7.59 -18.14
CA GLU A 48 -13.25 -6.44 -18.46
C GLU A 48 -12.76 -5.13 -17.81
N ASN A 49 -13.29 -3.99 -18.29
CA ASN A 49 -12.95 -2.65 -17.79
C ASN A 49 -13.58 -2.30 -16.42
N PHE A 50 -13.37 -3.15 -15.42
CA PHE A 50 -13.75 -2.84 -14.04
C PHE A 50 -12.80 -1.83 -13.39
N GLY A 51 -13.40 -0.86 -12.70
CA GLY A 51 -12.71 0.10 -11.85
C GLY A 51 -12.92 -0.22 -10.37
N ILE A 52 -11.97 0.19 -9.52
CA ILE A 52 -12.09 0.12 -8.06
C ILE A 52 -12.22 1.52 -7.50
N SER A 53 -13.22 1.74 -6.64
CA SER A 53 -13.41 3.04 -6.00
C SER A 53 -12.27 3.34 -5.01
N ARG A 54 -12.05 4.62 -4.70
CA ARG A 54 -11.06 5.02 -3.69
C ARG A 54 -11.34 4.43 -2.31
N HIS A 55 -12.62 4.32 -1.93
CA HIS A 55 -13.01 3.75 -0.65
C HIS A 55 -12.77 2.24 -0.61
N SER A 56 -13.16 1.52 -1.66
CA SER A 56 -12.89 0.08 -1.80
C SER A 56 -11.39 -0.21 -1.82
N MET A 57 -10.58 0.63 -2.45
CA MET A 57 -9.12 0.51 -2.43
C MET A 57 -8.55 0.63 -1.01
N LEU A 58 -9.08 1.55 -0.19
CA LEU A 58 -8.67 1.68 1.21
C LEU A 58 -8.99 0.42 2.01
N ILE A 59 -10.20 -0.13 1.83
CA ILE A 59 -10.61 -1.39 2.49
C ILE A 59 -9.66 -2.52 2.09
N MET A 60 -9.39 -2.69 0.80
CA MET A 60 -8.49 -3.74 0.31
C MET A 60 -7.07 -3.58 0.83
N ASN A 61 -6.56 -2.35 0.88
CA ASN A 61 -5.23 -2.08 1.44
C ASN A 61 -5.14 -2.45 2.92
N ASN A 62 -6.18 -2.12 3.71
CA ASN A 62 -6.22 -2.49 5.12
C ASN A 62 -6.36 -4.00 5.29
N PHE A 63 -7.19 -4.66 4.49
CA PHE A 63 -7.32 -6.12 4.49
C PHE A 63 -5.97 -6.83 4.29
N VAL A 64 -5.15 -6.35 3.34
CA VAL A 64 -3.81 -6.90 3.11
C VAL A 64 -2.91 -6.71 4.34
N ASN A 65 -2.94 -5.53 4.97
CA ASN A 65 -2.17 -5.27 6.19
C ASN A 65 -2.61 -6.17 7.35
N ASP A 66 -3.92 -6.30 7.58
CA ASP A 66 -4.48 -7.12 8.66
C ASP A 66 -4.09 -8.60 8.48
N MET A 67 -4.12 -9.10 7.25
CA MET A 67 -3.69 -10.47 6.95
C MET A 67 -2.19 -10.64 7.12
N LEU A 68 -1.37 -9.67 6.69
CA LEU A 68 0.08 -9.71 6.84
C LEU A 68 0.48 -9.75 8.32
N GLU A 69 -0.14 -8.92 9.15
CA GLU A 69 0.13 -8.88 10.58
C GLU A 69 -0.25 -10.20 11.26
N LYS A 70 -1.42 -10.76 10.93
CA LYS A 70 -1.84 -12.08 11.43
C LYS A 70 -0.86 -13.18 11.06
N ILE A 71 -0.45 -13.25 9.79
CA ILE A 71 0.52 -14.25 9.30
C ILE A 71 1.87 -14.07 9.98
N ALA A 72 2.37 -12.84 10.07
CA ALA A 72 3.66 -12.55 10.70
C ALA A 72 3.67 -12.91 12.19
N SER A 73 2.60 -12.57 12.91
CA SER A 73 2.45 -12.93 14.33
C SER A 73 2.46 -14.45 14.52
N GLU A 74 1.69 -15.19 13.72
CA GLU A 74 1.59 -16.64 13.87
C GLU A 74 2.87 -17.36 13.44
N ALA A 75 3.50 -16.90 12.35
CA ALA A 75 4.79 -17.43 11.91
C ALA A 75 5.91 -17.15 12.92
N GLY A 76 5.90 -15.99 13.57
CA GLY A 76 6.83 -15.65 14.66
C GLY A 76 6.66 -16.55 15.88
N ARG A 77 5.42 -16.91 16.23
CA ARG A 77 5.14 -17.92 17.27
C ARG A 77 5.70 -19.29 16.87
N LEU A 78 5.47 -19.72 15.64
CA LEU A 78 5.98 -21.01 15.12
C LEU A 78 7.52 -21.07 15.13
N ALA A 79 8.18 -19.98 14.75
CA ALA A 79 9.64 -19.87 14.83
C ALA A 79 10.14 -19.99 16.28
N SER A 80 9.46 -19.29 17.21
CA SER A 80 9.78 -19.33 18.64
C SER A 80 9.59 -20.72 19.25
N HIS A 81 8.48 -21.41 18.92
CA HIS A 81 8.25 -22.80 19.34
C HIS A 81 9.32 -23.76 18.80
N SER A 82 9.79 -23.51 17.59
CA SER A 82 10.87 -24.29 16.96
C SER A 82 12.27 -23.89 17.43
N LYS A 83 12.40 -22.95 18.37
CA LYS A 83 13.65 -22.36 18.87
C LYS A 83 14.54 -21.77 17.77
N LYS A 84 13.93 -21.29 16.68
CA LYS A 84 14.64 -20.63 15.57
C LYS A 84 14.58 -19.12 15.76
N THR A 85 15.70 -18.45 15.50
CA THR A 85 15.80 -16.98 15.51
C THR A 85 15.52 -16.37 14.14
N THR A 86 15.50 -17.18 13.08
CA THR A 86 15.24 -16.77 11.70
C THR A 86 13.89 -17.27 11.25
N LEU A 87 13.10 -16.37 10.65
CA LEU A 87 11.81 -16.71 10.04
C LEU A 87 12.03 -17.23 8.62
N GLY A 88 11.68 -18.49 8.37
CA GLY A 88 11.79 -19.12 7.05
C GLY A 88 10.45 -19.18 6.31
N SER A 89 10.52 -19.60 5.04
CA SER A 89 9.33 -19.86 4.20
C SER A 89 8.43 -20.94 4.80
N ARG A 90 9.01 -21.92 5.50
CA ARG A 90 8.27 -23.01 6.16
C ARG A 90 7.35 -22.49 7.28
N GLU A 91 7.84 -21.58 8.12
CA GLU A 91 7.03 -21.02 9.21
C GLU A 91 5.88 -20.17 8.66
N ILE A 92 6.11 -19.42 7.57
CA ILE A 92 5.06 -18.68 6.85
C ILE A 92 4.01 -19.62 6.27
N GLN A 93 4.42 -20.69 5.58
CA GLN A 93 3.49 -21.68 5.00
C GLN A 93 2.66 -22.37 6.09
N SER A 94 3.28 -22.76 7.20
CA SER A 94 2.55 -23.33 8.33
C SER A 94 1.57 -22.34 8.95
N ALA A 95 1.94 -21.06 9.09
CA ALA A 95 1.03 -20.02 9.58
C ALA A 95 -0.19 -19.83 8.68
N ILE A 96 0.00 -19.84 7.35
CA ILE A 96 -1.09 -19.73 6.37
C ILE A 96 -2.10 -20.87 6.55
N LYS A 97 -1.63 -22.11 6.72
CA LYS A 97 -2.48 -23.28 6.95
C LYS A 97 -3.30 -23.19 8.25
N LEU A 98 -2.79 -22.49 9.26
CA LEU A 98 -3.50 -22.29 10.52
C LEU A 98 -4.54 -21.16 10.43
N LEU A 99 -4.25 -20.11 9.66
CA LEU A 99 -5.08 -18.92 9.59
C LEU A 99 -6.18 -19.00 8.52
N ILE A 100 -5.95 -19.71 7.42
CA ILE A 100 -6.86 -19.78 6.29
C ILE A 100 -7.58 -21.14 6.29
N PRO A 101 -8.93 -21.18 6.20
CA PRO A 101 -9.67 -22.44 6.24
C PRO A 101 -9.74 -23.14 4.87
N GLY A 102 -9.84 -24.47 4.92
CA GLY A 102 -10.34 -25.30 3.82
C GLY A 102 -9.55 -25.21 2.52
N GLU A 103 -10.27 -25.06 1.41
CA GLU A 103 -9.70 -25.06 0.06
C GLU A 103 -8.86 -23.81 -0.23
N LEU A 104 -9.13 -22.69 0.43
CA LEU A 104 -8.37 -21.45 0.28
C LEU A 104 -6.92 -21.64 0.73
N ALA A 105 -6.69 -22.37 1.83
CA ALA A 105 -5.33 -22.67 2.29
C ALA A 105 -4.54 -23.50 1.27
N LYS A 106 -5.19 -24.49 0.63
CA LYS A 106 -4.57 -25.31 -0.40
C LYS A 106 -4.14 -24.47 -1.60
N HIS A 107 -4.99 -23.56 -2.06
CA HIS A 107 -4.64 -22.66 -3.16
C HIS A 107 -3.52 -21.70 -2.78
N ALA A 108 -3.57 -21.14 -1.56
CA ALA A 108 -2.52 -20.28 -1.04
C ALA A 108 -1.15 -21.00 -0.97
N ASP A 109 -1.13 -22.26 -0.54
CA ASP A 109 0.09 -23.08 -0.53
C ASP A 109 0.65 -23.31 -1.94
N ILE A 110 -0.21 -23.65 -2.89
CA ILE A 110 0.18 -23.86 -4.29
C ILE A 110 0.80 -22.59 -4.87
N GLU A 111 0.19 -21.44 -4.66
CA GLU A 111 0.72 -20.15 -5.12
C GLU A 111 2.03 -19.79 -4.40
N ALA A 112 2.14 -20.07 -3.10
CA ALA A 112 3.37 -19.84 -2.35
C ALA A 112 4.54 -20.70 -2.88
N MET A 113 4.30 -21.98 -3.17
CA MET A 113 5.30 -22.88 -3.73
C MET A 113 5.75 -22.42 -5.12
N LYS A 114 4.82 -22.00 -5.98
CA LYS A 114 5.16 -21.43 -7.30
C LYS A 114 6.07 -20.22 -7.17
N ALA A 115 5.74 -19.29 -6.27
CA ALA A 115 6.52 -18.08 -6.04
C ALA A 115 7.95 -18.40 -5.56
N ILE A 116 8.11 -19.35 -4.63
CA ILE A 116 9.42 -19.79 -4.12
C ILE A 116 10.27 -20.39 -5.25
N THR A 117 9.68 -21.28 -6.06
CA THR A 117 10.38 -21.88 -7.21
C THR A 117 10.80 -20.83 -8.24
N MET A 118 9.91 -19.88 -8.56
CA MET A 118 10.24 -18.79 -9.49
C MET A 118 11.38 -17.92 -8.97
N TYR A 119 11.42 -17.65 -7.67
CA TYR A 119 12.49 -16.90 -7.03
C TYR A 119 13.84 -17.63 -7.15
N HIS A 120 13.92 -18.90 -6.76
CA HIS A 120 15.16 -19.68 -6.90
C HIS A 120 15.65 -19.73 -8.36
N ASN A 121 14.74 -19.97 -9.31
CA ASN A 121 15.06 -19.95 -10.73
C ASN A 121 15.58 -18.60 -11.22
N SER A 122 15.08 -17.48 -10.67
CA SER A 122 15.61 -16.15 -11.00
C SER A 122 17.03 -15.95 -10.46
N GLN A 123 17.30 -16.36 -9.21
CA GLN A 123 18.63 -16.25 -8.61
C GLN A 123 19.68 -17.04 -9.40
N GLU A 124 19.34 -18.24 -9.87
CA GLU A 124 20.23 -19.06 -10.70
C GLU A 124 20.52 -18.46 -12.08
N ARG A 125 19.57 -17.72 -12.67
CA ARG A 125 19.81 -17.01 -13.93
C ARG A 125 20.76 -15.85 -13.73
N ASP A 126 20.54 -15.07 -12.67
CA ASP A 126 21.36 -13.91 -12.35
C ASP A 126 22.79 -14.33 -12.00
N SER A 127 22.97 -15.47 -11.31
CA SER A 127 24.30 -16.03 -11.01
C SER A 127 25.04 -16.59 -12.22
N LYS A 128 24.35 -16.89 -13.33
CA LYS A 128 24.96 -17.38 -14.59
C LYS A 128 25.30 -16.24 -15.56
N LEU A 129 24.80 -15.04 -15.29
CA LEU A 129 25.07 -13.82 -16.08
C LEU A 129 26.32 -13.05 -15.57
N HIS A 130 26.88 -13.47 -14.44
CA HIS A 130 28.14 -13.00 -13.85
C HIS A 130 29.18 -14.12 -13.87
#